data_AF-A0A8T2CHI1-F1
#
_entry.id   AF-A0A8T2CHI1-F1
#
_cell.length_a   1.000
_cell.length_b   1.000
_cell.length_c   1.000
_cell.angle_alpha   90.00
_cell.angle_beta   90.00
_cell.angle_gamma   90.00
#
_symmetry.space_group_name_H-M   'P 1'
#
loop_
_entity.id
_entity.type
_entity.pdbx_description
1 polymer ?
#
loop_
_entity_poly.entity_id
_entity_poly.type
_entity_poly.pdbx_seq_one_letter_code
_entity_poly.pdbx_strand_id
1 'polypeptide(L)'
;MYGIPFKGWQNEKAFTTPSFNKNRIVMVSENDSPAHRNKVQEVVKMMEVELGEDWILHQHCKVYLFISSQRISGCLVAEPIKEAFKLIASPDDERQLQKESTSSPSTSIQFGNIVLQREVDYGAIVCEEEAKPAVCGIRAIWVSPSTRRKGIATWLLDTTRESFCNNGCMLEKSQLAFSQPSTMGRSFGSNYFGTCSFLVYKAQLIDTHFS
;
A
#
# COMPACT_ATOMS: atom_id res chain seq x y z
N MET A 1 11.48 15.65 10.42
CA MET A 1 11.77 14.80 9.24
C MET A 1 11.17 13.43 9.49
N TYR A 2 10.09 13.08 8.79
CA TYR A 2 9.44 11.78 8.94
C TYR A 2 10.15 10.72 8.08
N GLY A 3 10.05 9.45 8.48
CA GLY A 3 10.71 8.30 7.83
C GLY A 3 11.95 7.82 8.58
N ILE A 4 12.41 6.61 8.27
CA ILE A 4 13.49 5.92 9.01
C ILE A 4 14.85 6.18 8.34
N PRO A 5 15.91 6.54 9.10
CA PRO A 5 17.24 6.71 8.53
C PRO A 5 17.75 5.46 7.80
N PHE A 6 18.30 5.67 6.60
CA PHE A 6 18.75 4.60 5.72
C PHE A 6 19.99 5.01 4.92
N LYS A 7 21.14 4.42 5.26
CA LYS A 7 22.44 4.71 4.64
C LYS A 7 22.67 3.99 3.30
N GLY A 8 21.78 3.08 2.91
CA GLY A 8 21.95 2.22 1.75
C GLY A 8 22.63 0.88 2.07
N TRP A 9 22.52 -0.06 1.13
CA TRP A 9 23.19 -1.34 1.10
C TRP A 9 24.01 -1.49 -0.18
N GLN A 10 24.99 -2.41 -0.17
CA GLN A 10 25.82 -2.67 -1.36
C GLN A 10 25.07 -3.47 -2.44
N ASN A 11 24.19 -4.39 -2.04
CA ASN A 11 23.45 -5.28 -2.96
C ASN A 11 21.94 -5.05 -2.83
N GLU A 12 21.48 -3.87 -3.26
CA GLU A 12 20.05 -3.53 -3.26
C GLU A 12 19.35 -4.03 -4.54
N LYS A 13 18.18 -4.67 -4.38
CA LYS A 13 17.25 -4.89 -5.49
C LYS A 13 16.47 -3.60 -5.74
N ALA A 14 17.15 -2.62 -6.35
CA ALA A 14 16.67 -1.25 -6.49
C ALA A 14 15.96 -1.00 -7.83
N PHE A 15 14.87 -0.25 -7.78
CA PHE A 15 14.07 0.23 -8.90
C PHE A 15 14.14 1.76 -8.93
N THR A 16 14.42 2.32 -10.10
CA THR A 16 14.49 3.78 -10.31
C THR A 16 13.56 4.16 -11.44
N THR A 17 13.08 5.40 -11.43
CA THR A 17 12.27 5.94 -12.53
C THR A 17 12.66 7.39 -12.80
N PRO A 18 12.67 7.83 -14.07
CA PRO A 18 13.00 9.21 -14.42
C PRO A 18 12.12 10.25 -13.71
N SER A 19 10.86 9.89 -13.41
CA SER A 19 9.90 10.77 -12.72
C SER A 19 10.30 11.10 -11.29
N PHE A 20 11.16 10.29 -10.66
CA PHE A 20 11.59 10.45 -9.26
C PHE A 20 13.12 10.53 -9.18
N ASN A 21 13.66 11.65 -9.68
CA ASN A 21 15.10 11.96 -9.66
C ASN A 21 15.76 11.64 -8.29
N LYS A 22 16.79 10.78 -8.31
CA LYS A 22 17.61 10.35 -7.16
C LYS A 22 16.88 9.51 -6.09
N ASN A 23 15.60 9.24 -6.26
CA ASN A 23 14.87 8.33 -5.38
C ASN A 23 14.87 6.93 -5.97
N ARG A 24 14.61 5.94 -5.11
CA ARG A 24 14.53 4.54 -5.52
C ARG A 24 13.58 3.76 -4.64
N ILE A 25 13.05 2.68 -5.17
CA ILE A 25 12.37 1.65 -4.40
C ILE A 25 13.32 0.47 -4.23
N VAL A 26 13.43 -0.11 -3.05
CA VAL A 26 14.20 -1.33 -2.80
C VAL A 26 13.26 -2.44 -2.39
N MET A 27 13.32 -3.57 -3.09
CA MET A 27 12.56 -4.77 -2.72
C MET A 27 13.38 -5.68 -1.80
N VAL A 28 12.74 -6.19 -0.75
CA VAL A 28 13.30 -7.13 0.22
C VAL A 28 12.34 -8.31 0.35
N SER A 29 12.91 -9.51 0.42
CA SER A 29 12.23 -10.80 0.56
C SER A 29 12.86 -11.63 1.68
N GLU A 30 12.24 -12.75 2.03
CA GLU A 30 12.76 -13.67 3.06
C GLU A 30 14.19 -14.17 2.78
N ASN A 31 14.54 -14.33 1.51
CA ASN A 31 15.86 -14.83 1.08
C ASN A 31 16.97 -13.77 1.19
N ASP A 32 16.66 -12.53 1.56
CA ASP A 32 17.64 -11.47 1.71
C ASP A 32 18.38 -11.52 3.06
N SER A 33 19.51 -10.82 3.13
CA SER A 33 20.39 -10.83 4.29
C SER A 33 19.67 -10.47 5.60
N PRO A 34 20.10 -11.00 6.76
CA PRO A 34 19.53 -10.62 8.05
C PRO A 34 19.53 -9.10 8.29
N ALA A 35 20.54 -8.38 7.80
CA ALA A 35 20.60 -6.92 7.90
C ALA A 35 19.45 -6.24 7.14
N HIS A 36 19.07 -6.75 5.96
CA HIS A 36 17.94 -6.21 5.20
C HIS A 36 16.62 -6.51 5.90
N ARG A 37 16.45 -7.76 6.37
CA ARG A 37 15.25 -8.19 7.09
C ARG A 37 15.05 -7.43 8.40
N ASN A 38 16.12 -7.20 9.17
CA ASN A 38 16.06 -6.42 10.41
C ASN A 38 15.62 -4.97 10.17
N LYS A 39 16.08 -4.34 9.08
CA LYS A 39 15.64 -2.99 8.73
C LYS A 39 14.16 -2.97 8.30
N VAL A 40 13.71 -3.99 7.57
CA VAL A 40 12.28 -4.14 7.24
C VAL A 40 11.44 -4.24 8.51
N GLN A 41 11.87 -5.04 9.50
CA GLN A 41 11.18 -5.16 10.79
C GLN A 41 11.07 -3.82 11.53
N GLU A 42 12.13 -3.00 11.52
CA GLU A 42 12.10 -1.64 12.07
C GLU A 42 11.06 -0.75 11.38
N VAL A 43 10.96 -0.84 10.05
CA VAL A 43 9.98 -0.08 9.25
C VAL A 43 8.56 -0.55 9.51
N VAL A 44 8.33 -1.86 9.50
CA VAL A 44 7.01 -2.44 9.75
C VAL A 44 6.54 -2.10 11.15
N LYS A 45 7.38 -2.23 12.18
CA LYS A 45 7.02 -1.87 13.55
C LYS A 45 6.57 -0.41 13.68
N MET A 46 7.20 0.50 12.93
CA MET A 46 6.76 1.90 12.89
C MET A 46 5.40 2.03 12.18
N MET A 47 5.18 1.30 11.07
CA MET A 47 3.88 1.27 10.38
C MET A 47 2.78 0.72 11.27
N GLU A 48 3.03 -0.37 11.99
CA GLU A 48 2.10 -1.01 12.92
C GLU A 48 1.61 -0.01 13.98
N VAL A 49 2.52 0.80 14.53
CA VAL A 49 2.18 1.90 15.45
C VAL A 49 1.36 3.00 14.78
N GLU A 50 1.68 3.38 13.54
CA GLU A 50 0.95 4.44 12.83
C GLU A 50 -0.42 4.00 12.30
N LEU A 51 -0.57 2.73 11.94
CA LEU A 51 -1.79 2.14 11.37
C LEU A 51 -2.70 1.52 12.45
N GLY A 52 -2.15 1.18 13.62
CA GLY A 52 -2.88 0.46 14.66
C GLY A 52 -3.13 -1.02 14.33
N GLU A 53 -2.21 -1.63 13.58
CA GLU A 53 -2.28 -3.04 13.15
C GLU A 53 -1.06 -3.78 13.72
N ASP A 54 -1.23 -5.01 14.23
CA ASP A 54 -0.14 -5.71 14.93
C ASP A 54 0.49 -6.88 14.13
N TRP A 55 0.12 -7.08 12.85
CA TRP A 55 0.49 -8.30 12.09
C TRP A 55 0.67 -8.08 10.57
N ILE A 56 1.46 -7.07 10.20
CA ILE A 56 1.62 -6.69 8.78
C ILE A 56 2.54 -7.65 8.01
N LEU A 57 3.49 -8.32 8.66
CA LEU A 57 4.56 -9.06 7.98
C LEU A 57 4.62 -10.55 8.34
N HIS A 58 4.76 -11.43 7.34
CA HIS A 58 5.10 -12.85 7.50
C HIS A 58 6.15 -13.31 6.48
N GLN A 59 6.53 -14.58 6.54
CA GLN A 59 7.64 -15.15 5.77
C GLN A 59 7.48 -15.01 4.25
N HIS A 60 6.27 -15.14 3.69
CA HIS A 60 6.08 -15.07 2.24
C HIS A 60 5.88 -13.64 1.71
N CYS A 61 6.01 -12.62 2.56
CA CYS A 61 5.86 -11.24 2.13
C CYS A 61 7.08 -10.76 1.32
N LYS A 62 6.79 -9.96 0.29
CA LYS A 62 7.75 -9.09 -0.39
C LYS A 62 7.50 -7.66 0.06
N VAL A 63 8.55 -6.97 0.49
CA VAL A 63 8.48 -5.60 1.03
C VAL A 63 9.18 -4.64 0.10
N TYR A 64 8.52 -3.52 -0.21
CA TYR A 64 9.03 -2.48 -1.09
C TYR A 64 9.20 -1.19 -0.30
N LEU A 65 10.44 -0.73 -0.17
CA LEU A 65 10.80 0.45 0.59
C LEU A 65 11.07 1.61 -0.38
N PHE A 66 10.40 2.74 -0.22
CA PHE A 66 10.72 3.96 -0.96
C PHE A 66 11.76 4.78 -0.19
N ILE A 67 12.92 5.01 -0.83
CA ILE A 67 14.05 5.76 -0.29
C ILE A 67 14.13 7.12 -0.98
N SER A 68 14.13 8.18 -0.17
CA SER A 68 14.43 9.55 -0.59
C SER A 68 15.34 10.19 0.44
N SER A 69 16.39 10.88 -0.01
CA SER A 69 17.31 11.63 0.86
C SER A 69 17.85 10.80 2.06
N GLN A 70 18.26 9.55 1.81
CA GLN A 70 18.75 8.61 2.85
C GLN A 70 17.72 8.32 3.96
N ARG A 71 16.43 8.38 3.64
CA ARG A 71 15.34 7.98 4.53
C ARG A 71 14.35 7.09 3.81
N ILE A 72 13.87 6.08 4.50
CA ILE A 72 12.72 5.29 4.09
C ILE A 72 11.47 6.08 4.44
N SER A 73 10.73 6.54 3.44
CA SER A 73 9.54 7.39 3.59
C SER A 73 8.29 6.85 2.91
N GLY A 74 8.37 5.62 2.41
CA GLY A 74 7.22 4.81 2.00
C GLY A 74 7.56 3.33 2.13
N CYS A 75 6.54 2.51 2.32
CA CYS A 75 6.65 1.07 2.47
C CYS A 75 5.38 0.40 1.92
N LEU A 76 5.54 -0.67 1.18
CA LEU A 76 4.46 -1.55 0.76
C LEU A 76 4.81 -2.99 1.13
N VAL A 77 3.87 -3.71 1.73
CA VAL A 77 3.99 -5.13 2.05
C VAL A 77 3.01 -5.90 1.16
N ALA A 78 3.54 -6.82 0.35
CA ALA A 78 2.77 -7.63 -0.57
C ALA A 78 2.93 -9.12 -0.25
N GLU A 79 1.89 -9.91 -0.47
CA GLU A 79 1.88 -11.36 -0.25
C GLU A 79 1.19 -12.11 -1.40
N PRO A 80 1.53 -13.37 -1.65
CA PRO A 80 0.82 -14.16 -2.67
C PRO A 80 -0.58 -14.52 -2.19
N ILE A 81 -1.57 -14.37 -3.07
CA ILE A 81 -2.96 -14.77 -2.84
C ILE A 81 -3.44 -15.63 -4.00
N LYS A 82 -4.59 -16.31 -3.82
CA LYS A 82 -5.24 -17.11 -4.87
C LYS A 82 -6.55 -16.50 -5.33
N GLU A 83 -7.23 -15.82 -4.43
CA GLU A 83 -8.56 -15.27 -4.64
C GLU A 83 -8.74 -13.95 -3.89
N ALA A 84 -9.67 -13.16 -4.39
CA ALA A 84 -10.11 -11.90 -3.81
C ALA A 84 -11.58 -11.65 -4.19
N PHE A 85 -12.20 -10.67 -3.55
CA PHE A 85 -13.61 -10.35 -3.69
C PHE A 85 -13.75 -8.91 -4.15
N LYS A 86 -14.71 -8.66 -5.03
CA LYS A 86 -14.92 -7.31 -5.57
C LYS A 86 -15.62 -6.43 -4.54
N LEU A 87 -15.08 -5.25 -4.26
CA LEU A 87 -15.72 -4.30 -3.36
C LEU A 87 -17.04 -3.80 -3.96
N ILE A 88 -18.10 -3.75 -3.16
CA ILE A 88 -19.37 -3.15 -3.58
C ILE A 88 -19.25 -1.64 -3.35
N ALA A 89 -19.20 -0.88 -4.46
CA ALA A 89 -19.17 0.57 -4.40
C ALA A 89 -20.57 1.11 -4.10
N SER A 90 -20.65 2.15 -3.28
CA SER A 90 -21.89 2.91 -3.15
C SER A 90 -22.06 3.84 -4.36
N PRO A 91 -23.30 4.23 -4.70
CA PRO A 91 -23.54 5.22 -5.77
C PRO A 91 -22.84 6.56 -5.53
N ASP A 92 -22.55 6.92 -4.27
CA ASP A 92 -21.84 8.14 -3.92
C ASP A 92 -20.34 8.04 -4.21
N ASP A 93 -19.73 6.86 -4.00
CA ASP A 93 -18.33 6.61 -4.31
C ASP A 93 -18.05 6.80 -5.81
N GLU A 94 -18.94 6.30 -6.67
CA GLU A 94 -18.79 6.43 -8.13
C GLU A 94 -18.91 7.89 -8.58
N ARG A 95 -19.83 8.65 -7.99
CA ARG A 95 -20.00 10.08 -8.28
C ARG A 95 -18.77 10.90 -7.85
N GLN A 96 -18.14 10.55 -6.74
CA GLN A 96 -16.91 11.19 -6.28
C GLN A 96 -15.74 10.92 -7.23
N LEU A 97 -15.57 9.67 -7.67
CA LEU A 97 -14.51 9.31 -8.64
C LEU A 97 -14.65 10.10 -9.96
N GLN A 98 -15.89 10.30 -10.44
CA GLN A 98 -16.16 11.10 -11.63
C GLN A 98 -15.89 12.60 -11.42
N LYS A 99 -16.20 13.16 -10.24
CA LYS A 99 -15.95 14.58 -9.93
C LYS A 99 -14.47 14.90 -9.72
N GLU A 100 -13.71 14.02 -9.07
CA GLU A 100 -12.27 14.20 -8.83
C GLU A 100 -11.44 14.23 -10.12
N SER A 101 -11.97 13.64 -11.20
CA SER A 101 -11.41 13.74 -12.55
C SER A 101 -11.50 15.17 -13.14
N THR A 102 -12.29 16.06 -12.52
CA THR A 102 -12.56 17.43 -12.99
C THR A 102 -12.29 18.54 -11.95
N SER A 103 -12.10 18.23 -10.67
CA SER A 103 -11.73 19.21 -9.63
C SER A 103 -11.16 18.51 -8.40
N SER A 104 -10.13 19.09 -7.77
CA SER A 104 -9.52 18.57 -6.54
C SER A 104 -10.54 18.50 -5.38
N PRO A 105 -10.62 17.42 -4.59
CA PRO A 105 -11.53 17.33 -3.46
C PRO A 105 -10.93 18.05 -2.24
N SER A 106 -11.57 19.14 -1.82
CA SER A 106 -11.36 19.75 -0.52
C SER A 106 -12.13 18.96 0.53
N THR A 107 -11.46 18.05 1.23
CA THR A 107 -12.03 17.41 2.40
C THR A 107 -11.87 18.33 3.60
N SER A 108 -12.74 19.34 3.76
CA SER A 108 -12.64 20.28 4.87
C SER A 108 -14.01 20.71 5.36
N ILE A 109 -14.32 20.46 6.64
CA ILE A 109 -15.36 21.21 7.33
C ILE A 109 -14.69 22.43 7.97
N GLN A 110 -15.19 23.62 7.64
CA GLN A 110 -14.69 24.90 8.14
C GLN A 110 -15.48 25.34 9.38
N PHE A 111 -14.78 25.63 10.46
CA PHE A 111 -15.27 26.43 11.58
C PHE A 111 -14.45 27.72 11.63
N GLY A 112 -15.00 28.79 11.07
CA GLY A 112 -14.23 30.02 10.80
C GLY A 112 -13.04 29.72 9.87
N ASN A 113 -11.82 30.07 10.30
CA ASN A 113 -10.60 29.90 9.50
C ASN A 113 -9.95 28.52 9.69
N ILE A 114 -10.59 27.61 10.42
CA ILE A 114 -10.01 26.32 10.82
C ILE A 114 -10.72 25.19 10.06
N VAL A 115 -9.92 24.36 9.38
CA VAL A 115 -10.33 23.15 8.69
C VAL A 115 -10.11 21.95 9.59
N LEU A 116 -11.17 21.21 9.93
CA LEU A 116 -11.09 19.96 10.68
C LEU A 116 -11.68 18.82 9.85
N GLN A 117 -10.89 17.76 9.63
CA GLN A 117 -11.36 16.46 9.18
C GLN A 117 -11.30 15.48 10.33
N ARG A 118 -12.43 14.88 10.68
CA ARG A 118 -12.49 13.76 11.60
C ARG A 118 -13.23 12.64 10.86
N GLU A 119 -12.51 11.60 10.47
CA GLU A 119 -13.09 10.37 9.95
C GLU A 119 -12.84 9.26 10.97
N VAL A 120 -13.93 8.58 11.33
CA VAL A 120 -13.93 7.45 12.26
C VAL A 120 -14.16 6.19 11.43
N ASP A 121 -13.23 5.24 11.53
CA ASP A 121 -13.01 4.11 10.61
C ASP A 121 -13.89 2.89 10.94
N TYR A 122 -15.23 3.02 10.92
CA TYR A 122 -16.17 1.93 11.27
C TYR A 122 -17.18 1.57 10.17
N GLY A 123 -16.87 1.85 8.90
CA GLY A 123 -17.70 1.38 7.78
C GLY A 123 -17.36 -0.06 7.40
N ALA A 124 -18.30 -1.00 7.59
CA ALA A 124 -18.15 -2.38 7.16
C ALA A 124 -17.79 -2.44 5.66
N ILE A 125 -16.75 -3.22 5.34
CA ILE A 125 -16.38 -3.51 3.95
C ILE A 125 -17.33 -4.59 3.43
N VAL A 126 -18.15 -4.24 2.44
CA VAL A 126 -19.07 -5.18 1.78
C VAL A 126 -18.51 -5.54 0.43
N CYS A 127 -18.45 -6.84 0.13
CA CYS A 127 -17.91 -7.36 -1.12
C CYS A 127 -18.89 -8.36 -1.76
N GLU A 128 -18.75 -8.54 -3.07
CA GLU A 128 -19.44 -9.60 -3.82
C GLU A 128 -19.02 -10.97 -3.23
N GLU A 129 -19.95 -11.94 -3.18
CA GLU A 129 -19.66 -13.29 -2.67
C GLU A 129 -18.81 -14.12 -3.63
N GLU A 130 -18.83 -13.77 -4.92
CA GLU A 130 -18.08 -14.49 -5.95
C GLU A 130 -16.58 -14.21 -5.83
N ALA A 131 -15.83 -15.28 -5.52
CA ALA A 131 -14.37 -15.25 -5.48
C ALA A 131 -13.79 -15.08 -6.90
N LYS A 132 -12.85 -14.14 -7.04
CA LYS A 132 -12.15 -13.85 -8.30
C LYS A 132 -10.69 -14.21 -8.16
N PRO A 133 -10.08 -14.83 -9.18
CA PRO A 133 -8.65 -15.14 -9.15
C PRO A 133 -7.83 -13.86 -9.02
N ALA A 134 -6.88 -13.86 -8.09
CA ALA A 134 -5.94 -12.78 -7.87
C ALA A 134 -4.56 -13.37 -7.50
N VAL A 135 -3.50 -12.59 -7.68
CA VAL A 135 -2.12 -13.09 -7.53
C VAL A 135 -1.40 -12.40 -6.39
N CYS A 136 -1.58 -11.09 -6.23
CA CYS A 136 -0.82 -10.26 -5.30
C CYS A 136 -1.75 -9.52 -4.34
N GLY A 137 -1.71 -9.89 -3.07
CA GLY A 137 -2.35 -9.17 -1.98
C GLY A 137 -1.47 -8.04 -1.49
N ILE A 138 -2.01 -6.82 -1.43
CA ILE A 138 -1.36 -5.67 -0.81
C ILE A 138 -1.82 -5.62 0.63
N ARG A 139 -0.95 -6.08 1.53
CA ARG A 139 -1.24 -6.26 2.94
C ARG A 139 -1.19 -4.96 3.73
N ALA A 140 -0.26 -4.09 3.34
CA ALA A 140 -0.20 -2.72 3.84
C ALA A 140 0.49 -1.83 2.81
N ILE A 141 0.05 -0.58 2.74
CA ILE A 141 0.75 0.47 2.01
C ILE A 141 0.78 1.73 2.87
N TRP A 142 1.98 2.24 3.07
CA TRP A 142 2.24 3.42 3.88
C TRP A 142 3.16 4.38 3.14
N VAL A 143 2.82 5.66 3.22
CA VAL A 143 3.69 6.76 2.79
C VAL A 143 3.67 7.78 3.90
N SER A 144 4.86 8.27 4.27
CA SER A 144 5.00 9.31 5.28
C SER A 144 4.11 10.51 4.96
N PRO A 145 3.38 11.08 5.94
CA PRO A 145 2.48 12.21 5.71
C PRO A 145 3.10 13.35 4.90
N SER A 146 4.37 13.68 5.16
CA SER A 146 5.12 14.76 4.49
C SER A 146 5.47 14.50 3.00
N THR A 147 5.32 13.25 2.54
CA THR A 147 5.63 12.84 1.17
C THR A 147 4.42 12.29 0.41
N ARG A 148 3.22 12.28 1.02
CA ARG A 148 1.96 11.90 0.35
C ARG A 148 1.62 12.84 -0.80
N ARG A 149 0.72 12.38 -1.68
CA ARG A 149 0.20 13.10 -2.86
C ARG A 149 1.28 13.54 -3.86
N LYS A 150 2.42 12.84 -3.86
CA LYS A 150 3.53 13.02 -4.81
C LYS A 150 3.72 11.83 -5.75
N GLY A 151 2.73 10.93 -5.87
CA GLY A 151 2.79 9.74 -6.73
C GLY A 151 3.58 8.54 -6.17
N ILE A 152 4.08 8.61 -4.93
CA ILE A 152 4.91 7.55 -4.33
C ILE A 152 4.15 6.24 -4.16
N ALA A 153 2.90 6.29 -3.68
CA ALA A 153 2.07 5.09 -3.49
C ALA A 153 1.77 4.39 -4.83
N THR A 154 1.51 5.16 -5.89
CA THR A 154 1.37 4.66 -7.25
C THR A 154 2.65 3.97 -7.71
N TRP A 155 3.81 4.60 -7.49
CA TRP A 155 5.09 4.02 -7.86
C TRP A 155 5.38 2.71 -7.10
N LEU A 156 5.06 2.64 -5.81
CA LEU A 156 5.14 1.40 -5.02
C LEU A 156 4.29 0.28 -5.64
N LEU A 157 3.06 0.56 -6.04
CA LEU A 157 2.20 -0.45 -6.68
C LEU A 157 2.69 -0.86 -8.07
N ASP A 158 3.12 0.08 -8.90
CA ASP A 158 3.63 -0.22 -10.24
C ASP A 158 4.91 -1.06 -10.16
N THR A 159 5.85 -0.72 -9.29
CA THR A 159 7.04 -1.54 -9.03
C THR A 159 6.70 -2.92 -8.47
N THR A 160 5.68 -3.00 -7.60
CA THR A 160 5.17 -4.30 -7.13
C THR A 160 4.69 -5.13 -8.31
N ARG A 161 3.88 -4.56 -9.20
CA ARG A 161 3.36 -5.27 -10.38
C ARG A 161 4.44 -5.78 -11.31
N GLU A 162 5.50 -5.00 -11.49
CA GLU A 162 6.62 -5.33 -12.38
C GLU A 162 7.51 -6.45 -11.83
N SER A 163 7.60 -6.61 -10.51
CA SER A 163 8.63 -7.47 -9.88
C SER A 163 8.10 -8.53 -8.93
N PHE A 164 6.79 -8.55 -8.65
CA PHE A 164 6.20 -9.53 -7.75
C PHE A 164 6.30 -10.96 -8.30
N CYS A 165 6.17 -11.15 -9.61
CA CYS A 165 6.35 -12.46 -10.23
C CYS A 165 7.81 -12.66 -10.66
N ASN A 166 8.43 -13.75 -10.20
CA ASN A 166 9.84 -14.04 -10.51
C ASN A 166 10.09 -14.39 -11.99
N ASN A 167 9.04 -14.58 -12.79
CA ASN A 167 9.11 -14.87 -14.21
C ASN A 167 9.17 -13.61 -15.09
N GLY A 168 9.21 -12.42 -14.49
CA GLY A 168 9.27 -11.14 -15.21
C GLY A 168 7.95 -10.69 -15.84
N CYS A 169 6.83 -11.38 -15.55
CA CYS A 169 5.51 -10.94 -16.00
C CYS A 169 5.01 -9.78 -15.15
N MET A 170 4.64 -8.68 -15.82
CA MET A 170 3.96 -7.56 -15.18
C MET A 170 2.52 -7.96 -14.82
N LEU A 171 2.16 -7.82 -13.54
CA LEU A 171 0.79 -8.08 -13.10
C LEU A 171 -0.17 -7.01 -13.64
N GLU A 172 -1.35 -7.43 -14.08
CA GLU A 172 -2.46 -6.52 -14.36
C GLU A 172 -3.08 -6.00 -13.07
N LYS A 173 -3.71 -4.83 -13.12
CA LYS A 173 -4.41 -4.24 -11.96
C LYS A 173 -5.50 -5.16 -11.40
N SER A 174 -6.15 -5.94 -12.27
CA SER A 174 -7.13 -6.98 -11.92
C SER A 174 -6.57 -8.14 -11.09
N GLN A 175 -5.24 -8.29 -11.04
CA GLN A 175 -4.56 -9.36 -10.29
C GLN A 175 -4.08 -8.92 -8.91
N LEU A 176 -4.32 -7.65 -8.54
CA LEU A 176 -4.01 -7.11 -7.21
C LEU A 176 -5.28 -7.02 -6.38
N ALA A 177 -5.16 -7.26 -5.08
CA ALA A 177 -6.21 -7.00 -4.12
C ALA A 177 -5.65 -6.32 -2.86
N PHE A 178 -6.40 -5.44 -2.23
CA PHE A 178 -5.99 -4.83 -0.95
C PHE A 178 -6.56 -5.62 0.24
N SER A 179 -5.80 -5.78 1.32
CA SER A 179 -6.38 -6.25 2.58
C SER A 179 -7.06 -5.08 3.28
N GLN A 180 -8.33 -5.26 3.65
CA GLN A 180 -9.13 -4.35 4.48
C GLN A 180 -8.74 -2.85 4.37
N PRO A 181 -8.98 -2.19 3.22
CA PRO A 181 -8.52 -0.82 3.03
C PRO A 181 -9.17 0.18 3.99
N SER A 182 -8.35 0.98 4.67
CA SER A 182 -8.76 2.20 5.37
C SER A 182 -9.42 3.20 4.41
N THR A 183 -10.09 4.25 4.91
CA THR A 183 -10.69 5.28 4.05
C THR A 183 -9.71 5.90 3.05
N MET A 184 -8.49 6.22 3.50
CA MET A 184 -7.44 6.72 2.62
C MET A 184 -6.97 5.66 1.62
N GLY A 185 -6.91 4.39 2.05
CA GLY A 185 -6.65 3.24 1.18
C GLY A 185 -7.71 3.06 0.11
N ARG A 186 -8.99 3.25 0.43
CA ARG A 186 -10.11 3.21 -0.53
C ARG A 186 -10.03 4.33 -1.55
N SER A 187 -9.85 5.58 -1.10
CA SER A 187 -9.69 6.74 -2.01
C SER A 187 -8.50 6.55 -2.96
N PHE A 188 -7.36 6.13 -2.41
CA PHE A 188 -6.19 5.82 -3.23
C PHE A 188 -6.45 4.66 -4.20
N GLY A 189 -7.05 3.57 -3.72
CA GLY A 189 -7.42 2.41 -4.52
C GLY A 189 -8.33 2.79 -5.68
N SER A 190 -9.41 3.52 -5.43
CA SER A 190 -10.36 3.93 -6.47
C SER A 190 -9.69 4.71 -7.59
N ASN A 191 -8.82 5.66 -7.24
CA ASN A 191 -8.05 6.42 -8.23
C ASN A 191 -7.01 5.56 -8.97
N TYR A 192 -6.30 4.69 -8.26
CA TYR A 192 -5.29 3.82 -8.87
C TYR A 192 -5.90 2.78 -9.80
N PHE A 193 -6.98 2.12 -9.39
CA PHE A 193 -7.68 1.09 -10.16
C PHE A 193 -8.64 1.68 -11.21
N GLY A 194 -9.01 2.96 -11.09
CA GLY A 194 -9.99 3.60 -11.97
C GLY A 194 -11.42 3.13 -11.71
N THR A 195 -11.68 2.52 -10.56
CA THR A 195 -12.99 2.02 -10.14
C THR A 195 -13.08 1.94 -8.63
N CYS A 196 -14.24 2.29 -8.07
CA CYS A 196 -14.52 2.10 -6.64
C CYS A 196 -14.78 0.62 -6.27
N SER A 197 -14.89 -0.28 -7.26
CA SER A 197 -15.10 -1.70 -7.06
C SER A 197 -13.85 -2.54 -7.33
N PHE A 198 -12.72 -2.13 -6.77
CA PHE A 198 -11.48 -2.91 -6.88
C PHE A 198 -11.51 -4.14 -5.96
N LEU A 199 -10.55 -5.06 -6.13
CA LEU A 199 -10.52 -6.30 -5.37
C LEU A 199 -9.98 -6.10 -3.96
N VAL A 200 -10.59 -6.78 -3.00
CA VAL A 200 -10.18 -6.86 -1.60
C VAL A 200 -10.07 -8.32 -1.16
N TYR A 201 -9.21 -8.61 -0.19
CA TYR A 201 -9.10 -9.96 0.38
C TYR A 201 -8.98 -9.89 1.90
N LYS A 202 -9.21 -11.02 2.55
CA LYS A 202 -8.99 -11.18 4.00
C LYS A 202 -7.59 -11.72 4.23
N ALA A 203 -6.70 -10.88 4.74
CA ALA A 203 -5.39 -11.31 5.22
C ALA A 203 -5.57 -12.27 6.40
N GLN A 204 -4.89 -13.41 6.36
CA GLN A 204 -4.86 -14.33 7.50
C GLN A 204 -4.05 -13.70 8.63
N LEU A 205 -4.59 -13.72 9.85
CA LEU A 205 -3.82 -13.44 11.05
C LEU A 205 -2.79 -14.56 11.19
N ILE A 206 -1.56 -14.18 11.51
CA ILE A 206 -0.50 -15.15 11.74
C ILE A 206 -0.77 -15.73 13.13
N ASP A 207 -1.29 -16.96 13.20
CA ASP A 207 -1.36 -17.66 14.47
C ASP A 207 0.09 -17.88 14.95
N THR A 208 0.52 -17.13 15.95
CA THR A 208 1.83 -17.30 16.61
C THR A 208 1.87 -18.56 17.49
N HIS A 209 1.19 -19.63 17.08
CA HIS A 209 1.07 -20.89 17.80
C HIS A 209 1.74 -22.04 17.06
N PHE A 210 3.00 -21.86 16.66
CA PHE A 210 3.94 -22.98 16.62
C PHE A 210 5.30 -22.50 17.11
N SER A 211 5.59 -22.89 18.36
CA SER A 211 6.87 -22.78 19.07
C SER A 211 7.97 -23.59 18.39
#